data_AF-A0A7J9RE45-F1
#
_entry.id   AF-A0A7J9RE45-F1
#
_cell.length_a   1.000
_cell.length_b   1.000
_cell.length_c   1.000
_cell.angle_alpha   90.00
_cell.angle_beta   90.00
_cell.angle_gamma   90.00
#
_symmetry.space_group_name_H-M   'P 1'
#
loop_
_entity.id
_entity.type
_entity.pdbx_description
1 polymer ?
#
loop_
_entity_poly.entity_id
_entity_poly.type
_entity_poly.pdbx_seq_one_letter_code
_entity_poly.pdbx_strand_id
1 'polypeptide(L)'
;MSIFINNEAKENFKGFWFGLAIPILVGVGLSTVSITVLINSDLLVPHQYTFIGVFIILFAMSGHLVVWPLLAWWLIRRANKVQNLSRKKGAWLSLKLYMIWVTWIVVAGFLESA
;
A
#
# COMPACT_ATOMS: atom_id res chain seq x y z
N MET A 1 29.75 -26.88 8.34
CA MET A 1 29.56 -25.44 8.60
C MET A 1 28.76 -24.84 7.43
N SER A 2 27.42 -24.99 7.40
CA SER A 2 26.60 -24.43 6.29
C SER A 2 25.08 -24.26 6.55
N ILE A 3 24.55 -24.72 7.70
CA ILE A 3 23.09 -24.74 7.91
C ILE A 3 22.59 -23.44 8.59
N PHE A 4 23.44 -22.75 9.37
CA PHE A 4 23.04 -21.56 10.13
C PHE A 4 23.00 -20.26 9.31
N ILE A 5 23.79 -20.16 8.23
CA ILE A 5 23.80 -18.97 7.35
C ILE A 5 22.44 -18.79 6.64
N ASN A 6 21.70 -19.88 6.40
CA ASN A 6 20.42 -19.83 5.71
C ASN A 6 19.32 -19.12 6.55
N ASN A 7 19.29 -19.33 7.86
CA ASN A 7 18.20 -18.82 8.70
C ASN A 7 18.24 -17.29 8.86
N GLU A 8 19.41 -16.72 9.10
CA GLU A 8 19.57 -15.26 9.23
C GLU A 8 19.30 -14.55 7.90
N ALA A 9 19.82 -15.07 6.79
CA ALA A 9 19.53 -14.53 5.45
C ALA A 9 18.04 -14.60 5.12
N LYS A 10 17.37 -15.70 5.48
CA LYS A 10 15.93 -15.91 5.30
C LYS A 10 15.09 -14.96 6.14
N GLU A 11 15.46 -14.72 7.40
CA GLU A 11 14.77 -13.75 8.26
C GLU A 11 14.94 -12.32 7.76
N ASN A 12 16.14 -11.95 7.32
CA ASN A 12 16.39 -10.65 6.72
C ASN A 12 15.57 -10.45 5.43
N PHE A 13 15.55 -11.45 4.55
CA PHE A 13 14.73 -11.43 3.35
C PHE A 13 13.23 -11.28 3.66
N LYS A 14 12.71 -12.08 4.60
CA LYS A 14 11.32 -11.96 5.07
C LYS A 14 11.03 -10.59 5.65
N GLY A 15 11.93 -10.06 6.48
CA GLY A 15 11.80 -8.73 7.08
C GLY A 15 11.72 -7.64 6.03
N PHE A 16 12.60 -7.70 5.03
CA PHE A 16 12.62 -6.78 3.89
C PHE A 16 11.30 -6.83 3.11
N TRP A 17 10.87 -8.00 2.67
CA TRP A 17 9.62 -8.14 1.91
C TRP A 17 8.39 -7.76 2.72
N PHE A 18 8.39 -8.05 4.02
CA PHE A 18 7.32 -7.60 4.91
C PHE A 18 7.25 -6.07 4.98
N GLY A 19 8.40 -5.39 5.11
CA GLY A 19 8.46 -3.94 5.08
C GLY A 19 8.04 -3.35 3.73
N LEU A 20 8.42 -4.01 2.63
CA LEU A 20 8.16 -3.56 1.27
C LEU A 20 6.71 -3.81 0.85
N ALA A 21 6.27 -5.07 0.84
CA ALA A 21 5.05 -5.52 0.18
C ALA A 21 3.77 -5.23 0.97
N ILE A 22 3.81 -5.27 2.32
CA ILE A 22 2.60 -5.08 3.13
C ILE A 22 1.96 -3.70 2.88
N PRO A 23 2.69 -2.57 2.92
CA PRO A 23 2.08 -1.27 2.61
C PRO A 23 1.47 -1.20 1.20
N ILE A 24 2.14 -1.80 0.21
CA ILE A 24 1.71 -1.83 -1.19
C ILE A 24 0.41 -2.62 -1.32
N LEU A 25 0.42 -3.87 -0.85
CA LEU A 25 -0.71 -4.79 -0.97
C LEU A 25 -1.92 -4.27 -0.22
N VAL A 26 -1.74 -3.69 0.97
CA VAL A 26 -2.86 -3.13 1.74
C VAL A 26 -3.39 -1.85 1.10
N GLY A 27 -2.52 -0.93 0.67
CA GLY A 27 -2.95 0.32 0.06
C GLY A 27 -3.62 0.15 -1.30
N VAL A 28 -2.95 -0.56 -2.22
CA VAL A 28 -3.52 -0.88 -3.54
C VAL A 28 -4.70 -1.82 -3.39
N GLY A 29 -4.60 -2.85 -2.55
CA GLY A 29 -5.67 -3.81 -2.33
C GLY A 29 -6.94 -3.15 -1.79
N LEU A 30 -6.82 -2.22 -0.84
CA LEU A 30 -7.99 -1.45 -0.37
C LEU A 30 -8.62 -0.67 -1.52
N SER A 31 -7.80 -0.02 -2.34
CA SER A 31 -8.29 0.75 -3.50
C SER A 31 -9.02 -0.14 -4.50
N THR A 32 -8.42 -1.28 -4.87
CA THR A 32 -8.96 -2.24 -5.84
C THR A 32 -10.25 -2.89 -5.33
N VAL A 33 -10.32 -3.25 -4.05
CA VAL A 33 -11.53 -3.82 -3.45
C VAL A 33 -12.65 -2.79 -3.49
N SER A 34 -12.39 -1.54 -3.10
CA SER A 34 -13.39 -0.47 -3.14
C SER A 34 -13.89 -0.21 -4.57
N ILE A 35 -12.99 -0.16 -5.56
CA ILE A 35 -13.39 0.01 -6.97
C ILE A 35 -14.22 -1.19 -7.46
N THR A 36 -13.84 -2.41 -7.11
CA THR A 36 -14.61 -3.61 -7.48
C THR A 36 -16.02 -3.55 -6.91
N VAL A 37 -16.16 -3.13 -5.64
CA VAL A 37 -17.49 -2.93 -5.03
C VAL A 37 -18.27 -1.83 -5.73
N LEU A 38 -17.61 -0.73 -6.13
CA LEU A 38 -18.25 0.37 -6.85
C LEU A 38 -18.72 -0.04 -8.24
N ILE A 39 -17.93 -0.79 -9.01
CA ILE A 39 -18.33 -1.27 -10.34
C ILE A 39 -19.52 -2.23 -10.26
N ASN A 40 -19.59 -3.02 -9.19
CA ASN A 40 -20.69 -3.96 -8.96
C ASN A 40 -21.80 -3.33 -8.09
N SER A 41 -21.84 -2.01 -7.92
CA SER A 41 -22.79 -1.36 -7.03
C SER A 41 -24.24 -1.56 -7.46
N ASP A 42 -24.53 -1.66 -8.76
CA ASP A 42 -25.89 -1.91 -9.24
C ASP A 42 -26.43 -3.28 -8.79
N LEU A 43 -25.54 -4.23 -8.47
CA LEU A 43 -25.87 -5.53 -7.90
C LEU A 43 -25.81 -5.55 -6.35
N LEU A 44 -25.02 -4.66 -5.73
CA LEU A 44 -24.64 -4.74 -4.31
C LEU A 44 -25.20 -3.60 -3.44
N VAL A 45 -25.53 -2.46 -4.01
CA VAL A 45 -25.92 -1.22 -3.31
C VAL A 45 -27.11 -0.58 -4.05
N PRO A 46 -28.32 -0.61 -3.50
CA PRO A 46 -29.48 0.03 -4.11
C PRO A 46 -29.23 1.52 -4.40
N HIS A 47 -29.62 2.02 -5.58
CA HIS A 47 -29.39 3.40 -6.05
C HIS A 47 -29.80 4.52 -5.08
N GLN A 48 -30.65 4.23 -4.10
CA GLN A 48 -31.08 5.15 -3.04
C GLN A 48 -29.99 5.52 -2.01
N TYR A 49 -28.81 4.89 -2.05
CA TYR A 49 -27.73 5.14 -1.10
C TYR A 49 -26.53 5.91 -1.69
N THR A 50 -26.78 7.10 -2.23
CA THR A 50 -25.74 8.01 -2.76
C THR A 50 -24.59 8.25 -1.78
N PHE A 51 -24.89 8.31 -0.48
CA PHE A 51 -23.89 8.47 0.58
C PHE A 51 -22.90 7.30 0.66
N ILE A 52 -23.37 6.06 0.45
CA ILE A 52 -22.51 4.86 0.47
C ILE A 52 -21.54 4.89 -0.72
N GLY A 53 -22.00 5.32 -1.89
CA GLY A 53 -21.14 5.48 -3.08
C GLY A 53 -20.00 6.47 -2.85
N VAL A 54 -20.28 7.63 -2.25
CA VAL A 54 -19.26 8.63 -1.89
C VAL A 54 -18.23 8.05 -0.92
N PHE A 55 -18.68 7.30 0.08
CA PHE A 55 -17.79 6.65 1.05
C PHE A 55 -16.86 5.63 0.40
N ILE A 56 -17.38 4.82 -0.54
CA ILE A 56 -16.59 3.84 -1.29
C ILE A 56 -15.52 4.54 -2.15
N ILE A 57 -15.86 5.66 -2.80
CA ILE A 57 -14.91 6.45 -3.59
C ILE A 57 -13.79 7.01 -2.69
N LEU A 58 -14.13 7.53 -1.50
CA LEU A 58 -13.13 7.99 -0.54
C LEU A 58 -12.21 6.85 -0.08
N PHE A 59 -12.75 5.65 0.12
CA PHE A 59 -11.94 4.46 0.42
C PHE A 59 -11.04 4.06 -0.75
N ALA A 60 -11.56 4.12 -1.97
CA ALA A 60 -10.80 3.83 -3.19
C ALA A 60 -9.59 4.76 -3.34
N MET A 61 -9.75 6.05 -3.03
CA MET A 61 -8.67 7.03 -3.10
C MET A 61 -7.72 6.94 -1.91
N SER A 62 -8.25 6.77 -0.70
CA SER A 62 -7.44 6.76 0.52
C SER A 62 -6.54 5.53 0.65
N GLY A 63 -6.87 4.40 0.03
CA GLY A 63 -6.03 3.20 0.09
C GLY A 63 -4.59 3.46 -0.38
N HIS A 64 -4.43 3.83 -1.63
CA HIS A 64 -3.11 4.05 -2.20
C HIS A 64 -2.50 5.41 -1.81
N LEU A 65 -3.31 6.46 -1.58
CA LEU A 65 -2.80 7.80 -1.24
C LEU A 65 -2.49 8.00 0.24
N VAL A 66 -3.20 7.32 1.14
CA VAL A 66 -3.11 7.59 2.59
C VAL A 66 -2.66 6.34 3.33
N VAL A 67 -3.35 5.22 3.14
CA VAL A 67 -3.08 3.98 3.89
C VAL A 67 -1.70 3.41 3.56
N TRP A 68 -1.30 3.40 2.29
CA TRP A 68 0.04 2.96 1.88
C TRP A 68 1.17 3.75 2.57
N PRO A 69 1.32 5.07 2.43
CA PRO A 69 2.43 5.80 3.03
C PRO A 69 2.38 5.76 4.57
N LEU A 70 1.18 5.76 5.17
CA LEU A 70 1.04 5.63 6.62
C LEU A 70 1.51 4.26 7.14
N LEU A 71 1.16 3.16 6.47
CA LEU A 71 1.63 1.82 6.82
C LEU A 71 3.13 1.68 6.66
N ALA A 72 3.70 2.19 5.56
CA ALA A 72 5.14 2.20 5.33
C ALA A 72 5.86 2.99 6.45
N TRP A 73 5.35 4.19 6.76
CA TRP A 73 5.88 5.02 7.84
C TRP A 73 5.79 4.35 9.22
N TRP A 74 4.66 3.73 9.54
CA TRP A 74 4.47 2.98 10.78
C TRP A 74 5.45 1.81 10.87
N LEU A 75 5.68 1.08 9.78
CA LEU A 75 6.65 -0.01 9.72
C LEU A 75 8.09 0.48 9.90
N ILE A 76 8.44 1.66 9.38
CA ILE A 76 9.76 2.29 9.64
C ILE A 76 9.92 2.57 11.14
N ARG A 77 8.92 3.20 11.78
CA ARG A 77 8.95 3.49 13.22
C ARG A 77 9.06 2.21 14.05
N ARG A 78 8.28 1.18 13.71
CA ARG A 78 8.32 -0.12 14.39
C ARG A 78 9.67 -0.80 14.20
N ALA A 79 10.22 -0.79 12.99
CA ALA A 79 11.53 -1.38 12.68
C ALA A 79 12.67 -0.71 13.45
N ASN A 80 12.62 0.62 13.65
CA ASN A 80 13.57 1.33 14.51
C ASN A 80 13.49 0.85 15.96
N LYS A 81 12.28 0.66 16.52
CA LYS A 81 12.10 0.18 17.90
C LYS A 81 12.64 -1.24 18.11
N VAL A 82 12.47 -2.12 17.12
CA VAL A 82 12.94 -3.51 17.21
C VAL A 82 14.31 -3.75 16.58
N GLN A 83 15.03 -2.68 16.21
CA GLN A 83 16.33 -2.72 15.53
C GLN A 83 16.39 -3.63 14.28
N ASN A 84 15.26 -3.84 13.59
CA ASN A 84 15.20 -4.69 12.41
C ASN A 84 15.53 -3.88 11.14
N LEU A 85 16.81 -3.86 10.79
CA LEU A 85 17.34 -3.03 9.71
C LEU A 85 16.82 -3.46 8.32
N SER A 86 16.58 -4.76 8.12
CA SER A 86 16.02 -5.30 6.87
C SER A 86 14.58 -4.84 6.63
N ARG A 87 13.72 -4.89 7.66
CA ARG A 87 12.34 -4.37 7.59
C ARG A 87 12.32 -2.87 7.32
N LYS A 88 13.23 -2.12 7.97
CA LYS A 88 13.37 -0.67 7.74
C LYS A 88 13.72 -0.36 6.28
N LYS A 89 14.69 -1.08 5.69
CA LYS A 89 15.08 -0.92 4.28
C LYS A 89 13.91 -1.20 3.33
N GLY A 90 13.16 -2.28 3.57
CA GLY A 90 11.98 -2.62 2.77
C GLY A 90 10.90 -1.54 2.83
N ALA A 91 10.59 -1.05 4.03
CA ALA A 91 9.58 0.01 4.22
C ALA A 91 9.99 1.35 3.60
N TRP A 92 11.29 1.71 3.65
CA TRP A 92 11.80 2.87 2.92
C TRP A 92 11.69 2.73 1.41
N LEU A 93 11.98 1.56 0.86
CA LEU A 93 11.80 1.30 -0.56
C LEU A 93 10.32 1.38 -0.96
N SER A 94 9.41 0.86 -0.12
CA SER A 94 7.97 1.00 -0.30
C SER A 94 7.55 2.47 -0.39
N LEU A 95 8.10 3.32 0.48
CA LEU A 95 7.82 4.77 0.45
C LEU A 95 8.37 5.45 -0.80
N LYS A 96 9.54 5.03 -1.30
CA LYS A 96 10.09 5.53 -2.57
C LYS A 96 9.20 5.13 -3.76
N LEU A 97 8.73 3.88 -3.79
CA LEU A 97 7.80 3.41 -4.81
C LEU A 97 6.47 4.19 -4.76
N TYR A 98 5.98 4.50 -3.56
CA TYR A 98 4.83 5.38 -3.38
C TYR A 98 5.06 6.77 -4.01
N MET A 99 6.22 7.39 -3.81
CA MET A 99 6.53 8.69 -4.43
C MET A 99 6.53 8.61 -5.98
N ILE A 100 7.07 7.52 -6.54
CA ILE A 100 7.04 7.27 -7.98
C ILE A 100 5.59 7.11 -8.45
N TRP A 101 4.78 6.35 -7.71
CA TRP A 101 3.37 6.12 -8.00
C TRP A 101 2.54 7.40 -7.99
N VAL A 102 2.70 8.26 -6.98
CA VAL A 102 2.02 9.56 -6.92
C VAL A 102 2.46 10.46 -8.07
N THR A 103 3.77 10.51 -8.36
CA THR A 103 4.29 11.29 -9.49
C THR A 103 3.66 10.83 -10.80
N TRP A 104 3.56 9.51 -11.01
CA TRP A 104 2.91 8.92 -12.17
C TRP A 104 1.44 9.32 -12.29
N ILE A 105 0.65 9.23 -11.20
CA ILE A 105 -0.77 9.63 -11.20
C ILE A 105 -0.92 11.11 -11.58
N VAL A 106 -0.10 11.98 -10.99
CA VAL A 106 -0.17 13.42 -11.25
C VAL A 106 0.18 13.73 -12.71
N VAL A 107 1.26 13.16 -13.24
CA VAL A 107 1.67 13.35 -14.64
C VAL A 107 0.61 12.83 -15.61
N ALA A 108 0.06 11.64 -15.35
CA ALA A 108 -1.01 11.08 -16.17
C ALA A 108 -2.25 11.99 -16.19
N GLY A 109 -2.67 12.51 -15.03
CA GLY A 109 -3.78 13.45 -14.96
C GLY A 109 -3.54 14.77 -15.70
N PHE A 110 -2.30 15.28 -15.71
CA PHE A 110 -1.94 16.45 -16.52
C PHE A 110 -1.97 16.15 -18.02
N LEU A 111 -1.52 14.97 -18.45
CA LEU A 111 -1.55 14.58 -19.87
C LEU A 111 -2.97 14.37 -20.40
N GLU A 112 -3.90 13.88 -19.58
CA GLU A 112 -5.31 13.73 -19.98
C GLU A 112 -6.08 15.06 -20.05
N SER A 113 -5.55 16.12 -19.41
CA SER A 113 -6.20 17.44 -19.36
C SER A 113 -5.62 18.47 -20.33
N ALA A 114 -4.58 18.11 -21.10
CA ALA A 114 -3.92 18.94 -22.12
C ALA A 114 -4.39 18.57 -23.54
#